data_AF-A0A947MXV5-F1
#
_entry.id   AF-A0A947MXV5-F1
#
_cell.length_a   1.000
_cell.length_b   1.000
_cell.length_c   1.000
_cell.angle_alpha   90.00
_cell.angle_beta   90.00
_cell.angle_gamma   90.00
#
_symmetry.space_group_name_H-M   'P 1'
#
loop_
_entity.id
_entity.type
_entity.pdbx_description
1 polymer ?
#
loop_
_entity_poly.entity_id
_entity_poly.type
_entity_poly.pdbx_seq_one_letter_code
_entity_poly.pdbx_strand_id
1 'polypeptide(L)'
;MKRLLLISTVFLTACASITDGSPDAENNHASIPLKERLVNPLFAEQYSKAMTERLTELVIDKDPIIEDEKKARYVEDTKRYWMDIDRKSRKLQQQGLTGQFVGDKEYVIGEALLINNILFLGTKFETDPGPELHIFLSEVLDPRDLEEFPDPSFVDLGALQSPYGAQRYGIPVVTNIDALRTVILWDNQLKRLYGFAQLSK
;
A
#
# COMPACT_ATOMS: atom_id res chain seq x y z
N MET A 1 -63.27 -35.19 5.47
CA MET A 1 -62.93 -36.63 5.42
C MET A 1 -61.92 -36.86 4.29
N LYS A 2 -60.78 -37.52 4.60
CA LYS A 2 -59.76 -38.16 3.72
C LYS A 2 -59.07 -37.27 2.66
N ARG A 3 -57.79 -36.88 2.83
CA ARG A 3 -56.53 -37.62 2.58
C ARG A 3 -56.47 -38.29 1.20
N LEU A 4 -55.51 -37.91 0.34
CA LEU A 4 -54.32 -38.74 0.07
C LEU A 4 -53.21 -37.98 -0.68
N LEU A 5 -51.98 -38.30 -0.29
CA LEU A 5 -50.68 -37.78 -0.73
C LEU A 5 -50.19 -38.42 -2.05
N LEU A 6 -49.26 -37.70 -2.71
CA LEU A 6 -48.01 -38.11 -3.38
C LEU A 6 -47.85 -39.55 -3.89
N ILE A 7 -47.12 -39.70 -5.00
CA ILE A 7 -45.74 -40.23 -5.05
C ILE A 7 -45.30 -40.24 -6.52
N SER A 8 -44.23 -39.50 -6.84
CA SER A 8 -43.51 -39.62 -8.10
C SER A 8 -42.30 -40.54 -7.89
N THR A 9 -42.08 -41.39 -8.87
CA THR A 9 -41.29 -42.63 -8.83
C THR A 9 -39.79 -42.36 -8.80
N VAL A 10 -39.08 -43.05 -7.91
CA VAL A 10 -37.63 -43.22 -7.93
C VAL A 10 -37.33 -44.59 -8.54
N PHE A 11 -36.41 -44.66 -9.50
CA PHE A 11 -35.64 -45.87 -9.76
C PHE A 11 -34.15 -45.54 -9.87
N LEU A 12 -33.40 -46.21 -8.98
CA LEU A 12 -31.95 -46.24 -8.86
C LEU A 12 -31.29 -46.84 -10.11
N THR A 13 -30.13 -46.33 -10.49
CA THR A 13 -29.07 -47.14 -11.09
C THR A 13 -27.74 -46.70 -10.49
N ALA A 14 -27.07 -47.63 -9.82
CA ALA A 14 -25.75 -47.48 -9.24
C ALA A 14 -24.72 -48.18 -10.12
N CYS A 15 -23.56 -47.55 -10.37
CA CYS A 15 -22.25 -48.02 -9.93
C CYS A 15 -21.10 -47.19 -10.53
N ALA A 16 -20.37 -46.53 -9.62
CA ALA A 16 -18.93 -46.36 -9.52
C ALA A 16 -18.08 -46.05 -10.77
N SER A 17 -17.52 -44.83 -10.81
CA SER A 17 -16.10 -44.64 -11.13
C SER A 17 -15.48 -43.60 -10.18
N ILE A 18 -14.63 -44.13 -9.30
CA ILE A 18 -13.34 -43.59 -8.82
C ILE A 18 -13.29 -42.10 -8.45
N THR A 19 -13.27 -41.88 -7.14
CA THR A 19 -12.83 -40.67 -6.46
C THR A 19 -11.31 -40.51 -6.58
N ASP A 20 -10.85 -39.34 -7.03
CA ASP A 20 -9.61 -38.73 -6.55
C ASP A 20 -9.59 -37.24 -6.97
N GLY A 21 -9.28 -36.34 -6.03
CA GLY A 21 -9.04 -34.92 -6.32
C GLY A 21 -9.90 -33.94 -5.52
N SER A 22 -9.42 -33.64 -4.32
CA SER A 22 -9.78 -32.57 -3.37
C SER A 22 -10.28 -31.24 -3.99
N PRO A 23 -11.21 -30.53 -3.31
CA PRO A 23 -11.56 -29.15 -3.62
C PRO A 23 -10.43 -28.24 -3.12
N ASP A 24 -9.38 -28.10 -3.92
CA ASP A 24 -8.30 -27.17 -3.60
C ASP A 24 -8.84 -25.75 -3.81
N ALA A 25 -9.05 -25.11 -2.66
CA ALA A 25 -9.38 -23.71 -2.52
C ALA A 25 -8.49 -22.86 -3.44
N GLU A 26 -9.14 -22.10 -4.33
CA GLU A 26 -8.53 -20.96 -5.02
C GLU A 26 -7.95 -20.01 -3.97
N ASN A 27 -6.66 -20.15 -3.67
CA ASN A 27 -5.86 -19.10 -3.06
C ASN A 27 -5.67 -17.99 -4.09
N ASN A 28 -6.73 -17.22 -4.33
CA ASN A 28 -6.70 -15.97 -5.06
C ASN A 28 -5.98 -14.91 -4.20
N HIS A 29 -4.64 -14.95 -4.18
CA HIS A 29 -3.85 -13.77 -3.84
C HIS A 29 -4.00 -12.78 -5.00
N ALA A 30 -5.12 -12.04 -5.02
CA ALA A 30 -5.36 -11.00 -6.01
C ALA A 30 -4.26 -9.94 -5.88
N SER A 31 -3.32 -9.92 -6.83
CA SER A 31 -2.30 -8.88 -6.90
C SER A 31 -2.98 -7.53 -7.12
N ILE A 32 -2.69 -6.54 -6.29
CA ILE A 32 -3.23 -5.18 -6.45
C ILE A 32 -2.83 -4.66 -7.84
N PRO A 33 -3.78 -4.30 -8.73
CA PRO A 33 -3.48 -3.78 -10.05
C PRO A 33 -2.60 -2.54 -10.01
N LEU A 34 -1.70 -2.36 -10.98
CA LEU A 34 -0.78 -1.21 -11.05
C LEU A 34 -1.52 0.13 -10.92
N LYS A 35 -2.67 0.28 -11.61
CA LYS A 35 -3.55 1.45 -11.53
C LYS A 35 -3.88 1.84 -10.08
N GLU A 36 -4.15 0.86 -9.23
CA GLU A 36 -4.52 1.11 -7.84
C GLU A 36 -3.31 1.52 -7.00
N ARG A 37 -2.12 0.96 -7.30
CA ARG A 37 -0.86 1.35 -6.66
C ARG A 37 -0.44 2.77 -7.03
N LEU A 38 -0.70 3.20 -8.26
CA LEU A 38 -0.40 4.56 -8.76
C LEU A 38 -1.22 5.66 -8.07
N VAL A 39 -2.23 5.32 -7.25
CA VAL A 39 -2.93 6.30 -6.41
C VAL A 39 -2.02 6.85 -5.32
N ASN A 40 -1.02 6.08 -4.87
CA ASN A 40 -0.02 6.54 -3.92
C ASN A 40 1.04 7.39 -4.67
N PRO A 41 1.17 8.70 -4.38
CA PRO A 41 2.09 9.58 -5.11
C PRO A 41 3.56 9.19 -4.98
N LEU A 42 3.95 8.61 -3.84
CA LEU A 42 5.33 8.14 -3.59
C LEU A 42 5.64 6.92 -4.46
N PHE A 43 4.68 6.00 -4.55
CA PHE A 43 4.78 4.86 -5.47
C PHE A 43 4.80 5.30 -6.93
N ALA A 44 3.90 6.21 -7.31
CA ALA A 44 3.76 6.68 -8.67
C ALA A 44 5.01 7.42 -9.15
N GLU A 45 5.64 8.26 -8.32
CA GLU A 45 6.92 8.89 -8.65
C GLU A 45 8.00 7.83 -8.90
N GLN A 46 8.22 6.92 -7.95
CA GLN A 46 9.30 5.94 -8.08
C GLN A 46 9.13 5.05 -9.32
N TYR A 47 7.91 4.58 -9.58
CA TYR A 47 7.62 3.76 -10.75
C TYR A 47 7.82 4.54 -12.06
N SER A 48 7.30 5.76 -12.13
CA SER A 48 7.40 6.60 -13.33
C SER A 48 8.83 7.04 -13.63
N LYS A 49 9.63 7.31 -12.60
CA LYS A 49 11.06 7.57 -12.74
C LYS A 49 11.81 6.36 -13.30
N ALA A 50 11.61 5.18 -12.69
CA ALA A 50 12.24 3.94 -13.17
C ALA A 50 11.85 3.60 -14.63
N MET A 51 10.57 3.79 -14.99
CA MET A 51 10.12 3.62 -16.37
C MET A 51 10.78 4.62 -17.33
N THR A 52 10.87 5.88 -16.93
CA THR A 52 11.49 6.93 -17.74
C THR A 52 12.98 6.66 -17.97
N GLU A 53 13.69 6.27 -16.91
CA GLU A 53 15.11 5.87 -16.95
C GLU A 53 15.30 4.68 -17.89
N ARG A 54 14.55 3.59 -17.68
CA ARG A 54 14.65 2.38 -18.50
C ARG A 54 14.40 2.65 -19.99
N LEU A 55 13.39 3.45 -20.32
CA LEU A 55 13.06 3.81 -21.70
C LEU A 55 14.09 4.75 -22.32
N THR A 56 14.74 5.58 -21.51
CA THR A 56 15.84 6.44 -21.96
C THR A 56 17.10 5.63 -22.26
N GLU A 57 17.41 4.65 -21.42
CA GLU A 57 18.54 3.72 -21.64
C GLU A 57 18.43 2.99 -22.98
N LEU A 58 17.24 2.50 -23.36
CA LEU A 58 17.04 1.87 -24.67
C LEU A 58 17.52 2.75 -25.84
N VAL A 59 17.28 4.06 -25.74
CA VAL A 59 17.66 5.03 -26.77
C VAL A 59 19.17 5.32 -26.72
N ILE A 60 19.73 5.49 -25.52
CA ILE A 60 21.16 5.77 -25.32
C ILE A 60 22.02 4.59 -25.80
N ASP A 61 21.63 3.38 -25.44
CA ASP A 61 22.36 2.14 -25.75
C ASP A 61 22.16 1.70 -27.21
N LYS A 62 21.30 2.39 -27.97
CA LYS A 62 20.90 2.02 -29.33
C LYS A 62 20.41 0.57 -29.39
N ASP A 63 19.55 0.21 -28.44
CA ASP A 63 18.95 -1.12 -28.40
C ASP A 63 18.27 -1.40 -29.77
N PRO A 64 18.45 -2.60 -30.37
CA PRO A 64 17.86 -2.94 -31.67
C PRO A 64 16.34 -2.71 -31.75
N ILE A 65 15.64 -2.68 -30.61
CA ILE A 65 14.21 -2.34 -30.57
C ILE A 65 13.90 -0.93 -31.09
N ILE A 66 14.85 0.01 -31.01
CA ILE A 66 14.69 1.41 -31.40
C ILE A 66 14.92 1.60 -32.92
N GLU A 67 15.50 0.64 -33.63
CA GLU A 67 15.64 0.69 -35.09
C GLU A 67 14.28 0.58 -35.81
N ASP A 68 13.31 -0.09 -35.18
CA ASP A 68 11.92 -0.13 -35.65
C ASP A 68 11.21 1.18 -35.30
N GLU A 69 10.82 1.94 -36.33
CA GLU A 69 10.20 3.27 -36.18
C GLU A 69 8.92 3.23 -35.31
N LYS A 70 8.11 2.16 -35.41
CA LYS A 70 6.88 2.05 -34.62
C LYS A 70 7.18 1.82 -33.15
N LYS A 71 8.16 0.97 -32.86
CA LYS A 71 8.59 0.69 -31.48
C LYS A 71 9.29 1.90 -30.87
N ALA A 72 10.15 2.59 -31.62
CA ALA A 72 10.79 3.83 -31.19
C ALA A 72 9.76 4.90 -30.82
N ARG A 73 8.73 5.07 -31.65
CA ARG A 73 7.62 6.00 -31.37
C ARG A 73 6.85 5.61 -30.12
N TYR A 74 6.54 4.32 -29.96
CA TYR A 74 5.89 3.80 -28.76
C TYR A 74 6.71 4.06 -27.49
N VAL A 75 8.03 3.82 -27.53
CA VAL A 75 8.96 4.11 -26.42
C VAL A 75 8.92 5.58 -26.05
N GLU A 76 9.00 6.46 -27.03
CA GLU A 76 9.00 7.91 -26.81
C GLU A 76 7.65 8.40 -26.25
N ASP A 77 6.52 7.97 -26.81
CA ASP A 77 5.20 8.34 -26.31
C ASP A 77 4.96 7.80 -24.88
N THR A 78 5.43 6.58 -24.60
CA THR A 78 5.34 5.97 -23.25
C THR A 78 6.23 6.70 -22.26
N LYS A 79 7.44 7.12 -22.65
CA LYS A 79 8.34 7.93 -21.81
C LYS A 79 7.67 9.26 -21.45
N ARG A 80 7.07 9.96 -22.43
CA ARG A 80 6.35 11.22 -22.15
C ARG A 80 5.17 11.03 -21.20
N TYR A 81 4.43 9.92 -21.34
CA TYR A 81 3.36 9.56 -20.41
C TYR A 81 3.89 9.43 -18.98
N TRP A 82 4.96 8.66 -18.76
CA TRP A 82 5.54 8.48 -17.43
C TRP A 82 6.13 9.77 -16.87
N MET A 83 6.76 10.60 -17.69
CA MET A 83 7.24 11.94 -17.26
C MET A 83 6.09 12.85 -16.78
N ASP A 84 4.89 12.73 -17.35
CA ASP A 84 3.72 13.48 -16.89
C ASP A 84 3.18 12.95 -15.56
N ILE A 85 3.14 11.62 -15.37
CA ILE A 85 2.79 11.00 -14.09
C ILE A 85 3.79 11.43 -13.01
N ASP A 86 5.08 11.33 -13.28
CA ASP A 86 6.17 11.76 -12.40
C ASP A 86 5.99 13.21 -11.93
N ARG A 87 5.77 14.14 -12.88
CA ARG A 87 5.52 15.55 -12.59
C ARG A 87 4.28 15.75 -11.70
N LYS A 88 3.18 15.06 -12.00
CA LYS A 88 1.94 15.14 -11.22
C LYS A 88 2.13 14.61 -9.81
N SER A 89 2.82 13.49 -9.66
CA SER A 89 3.13 12.87 -8.36
C SER A 89 3.97 13.79 -7.49
N ARG A 90 5.05 14.38 -8.02
CA ARG A 90 5.85 15.36 -7.28
C ARG A 90 5.06 16.58 -6.84
N LYS A 91 4.16 17.09 -7.71
CA LYS A 91 3.29 18.22 -7.35
C LYS A 91 2.37 17.87 -6.19
N LEU A 92 1.81 16.65 -6.16
CA LEU A 92 1.00 16.20 -5.02
C LEU A 92 1.83 16.09 -3.75
N GLN A 93 3.04 15.54 -3.82
CA GLN A 93 3.92 15.46 -2.64
C GLN A 93 4.23 16.85 -2.06
N GLN A 94 4.53 17.84 -2.91
CA GLN A 94 4.78 19.23 -2.50
C GLN A 94 3.56 19.92 -1.85
N GLN A 95 2.35 19.40 -2.04
CA GLN A 95 1.14 19.94 -1.44
C GLN A 95 0.83 19.32 -0.07
N GLY A 96 1.45 18.19 0.26
CA GLY A 96 1.23 17.46 1.51
C GLY A 96 2.28 17.78 2.57
N LEU A 97 2.21 17.03 3.67
CA LEU A 97 3.27 16.96 4.68
C LEU A 97 4.05 15.66 4.48
N THR A 98 5.37 15.74 4.46
CA THR A 98 6.26 14.59 4.30
C THR A 98 7.13 14.38 5.52
N GLY A 99 7.54 13.13 5.74
CA GLY A 99 8.43 12.75 6.83
C GLY A 99 9.19 11.48 6.50
N GLN A 100 10.38 11.33 7.10
CA GLN A 100 11.16 10.10 7.03
C GLN A 100 11.02 9.35 8.36
N PHE A 101 10.81 8.04 8.28
CA PHE A 101 10.79 7.21 9.47
C PHE A 101 12.18 7.13 10.08
N VAL A 102 12.19 7.24 11.40
CA VAL A 102 13.33 6.96 12.25
C VAL A 102 12.90 5.85 13.19
N GLY A 103 13.60 4.71 13.16
CA GLY A 103 13.42 3.64 14.14
C GLY A 103 13.81 4.09 15.55
N ASP A 104 13.14 3.54 16.54
CA ASP A 104 13.56 3.65 17.95
C ASP A 104 14.58 2.54 18.26
N LYS A 105 14.10 1.40 18.77
CA LYS A 105 14.91 0.20 19.00
C LYS A 105 14.78 -0.84 17.91
N GLU A 106 13.70 -0.80 17.14
CA GLU A 106 13.45 -1.69 16.01
C GLU A 106 13.87 -1.01 14.71
N TYR A 107 14.19 -1.81 13.69
CA TYR A 107 14.47 -1.27 12.37
C TYR A 107 13.19 -0.72 11.75
N VAL A 108 13.21 0.55 11.37
CA VAL A 108 12.15 1.20 10.58
C VAL A 108 12.79 2.23 9.65
N ILE A 109 12.47 2.15 8.36
CA ILE A 109 12.88 3.13 7.36
C ILE A 109 11.75 3.44 6.39
N GLY A 110 11.97 4.45 5.56
CA GLY A 110 11.08 4.86 4.49
C GLY A 110 10.45 6.20 4.78
N GLU A 111 9.46 6.54 3.96
CA GLU A 111 8.88 7.87 3.95
C GLU A 111 7.36 7.81 4.09
N ALA A 112 6.81 8.88 4.63
CA ALA A 112 5.39 9.11 4.80
C ALA A 112 4.98 10.40 4.08
N LEU A 113 3.78 10.40 3.50
CA LEU A 113 3.13 11.57 2.93
C LEU A 113 1.69 11.66 3.45
N LEU A 114 1.35 12.77 4.08
CA LEU A 114 0.01 13.12 4.48
C LEU A 114 -0.57 14.17 3.52
N ILE A 115 -1.63 13.80 2.80
CA ILE A 115 -2.32 14.71 1.87
C ILE A 115 -3.78 14.30 1.70
N ASN A 116 -4.69 15.27 1.62
CA ASN A 116 -6.12 15.05 1.35
C ASN A 116 -6.76 13.98 2.25
N ASN A 117 -6.47 14.01 3.55
CA ASN A 117 -6.96 13.02 4.53
C ASN A 117 -6.54 11.57 4.27
N ILE A 118 -5.42 11.38 3.56
CA ILE A 118 -4.81 10.08 3.34
C ILE A 118 -3.35 10.14 3.76
N LEU A 119 -2.95 9.16 4.56
CA LEU A 119 -1.54 8.88 4.82
C LEU A 119 -1.05 7.81 3.83
N PHE A 120 0.03 8.11 3.13
CA PHE A 120 0.72 7.20 2.23
C PHE A 120 2.08 6.84 2.80
N LEU A 121 2.44 5.56 2.75
CA LEU A 121 3.82 5.10 3.00
C LEU A 121 4.51 4.83 1.65
N GLY A 122 5.80 5.15 1.55
CA GLY A 122 6.58 5.00 0.32
C GLY A 122 6.94 3.55 0.00
N THR A 123 7.46 3.31 -1.22
CA THR A 123 7.77 1.92 -1.64
C THR A 123 8.99 1.32 -0.93
N LYS A 124 9.83 2.17 -0.34
CA LYS A 124 11.00 1.80 0.45
C LYS A 124 10.68 1.68 1.95
N PHE A 125 9.40 1.77 2.32
CA PHE A 125 9.00 1.51 3.69
C PHE A 125 9.36 0.08 4.06
N GLU A 126 10.06 -0.07 5.18
CA GLU A 126 10.49 -1.37 5.70
C GLU A 126 10.57 -1.27 7.22
N THR A 127 10.09 -2.30 7.91
CA THR A 127 10.19 -2.44 9.35
C THR A 127 10.41 -3.89 9.72
N ASP A 128 11.03 -4.13 10.89
CA ASP A 128 10.93 -5.42 11.54
C ASP A 128 9.45 -5.78 11.76
N PRO A 129 9.03 -7.04 11.53
CA PRO A 129 7.66 -7.47 11.76
C PRO A 129 7.38 -7.57 13.26
N GLY A 130 6.19 -7.11 13.68
CA GLY A 130 5.71 -7.20 15.06
C GLY A 130 4.38 -7.96 15.18
N PRO A 131 4.06 -8.51 16.36
CA PRO A 131 2.78 -9.18 16.62
C PRO A 131 1.53 -8.36 16.33
N GLU A 132 1.53 -7.06 16.65
CA GLU A 132 0.33 -6.21 16.52
C GLU A 132 0.70 -4.75 16.18
N LEU A 133 1.38 -4.55 15.05
CA LEU A 133 1.79 -3.24 14.59
C LEU A 133 0.62 -2.40 14.07
N HIS A 134 0.53 -1.17 14.53
CA HIS A 134 -0.47 -0.17 14.15
C HIS A 134 0.18 1.15 13.77
N ILE A 135 -0.48 1.88 12.88
CA ILE A 135 -0.09 3.23 12.48
C ILE A 135 -0.98 4.24 13.20
N PHE A 136 -0.37 5.19 13.90
CA PHE A 136 -1.06 6.29 14.56
C PHE A 136 -0.64 7.64 13.98
N LEU A 137 -1.53 8.63 14.06
CA LEU A 137 -1.20 10.04 13.89
C LEU A 137 -1.30 10.78 15.22
N SER A 138 -0.40 11.72 15.44
CA SER A 138 -0.32 12.50 16.66
C SER A 138 0.12 13.95 16.40
N GLU A 139 -0.28 14.86 17.30
CA GLU A 139 0.24 16.23 17.39
C GLU A 139 1.61 16.28 18.10
N VAL A 140 1.95 15.23 18.87
CA VAL A 140 3.21 15.11 19.60
C VAL A 140 4.37 14.99 18.61
N LEU A 141 5.38 15.85 18.75
CA LEU A 141 6.53 15.87 17.84
C LEU A 141 7.45 14.66 18.02
N ASP A 142 7.76 14.28 19.26
CA ASP A 142 8.61 13.14 19.57
C ASP A 142 7.88 12.19 20.53
N PRO A 143 7.44 11.01 20.07
CA PRO A 143 6.71 10.07 20.90
C PRO A 143 7.56 9.41 21.99
N ARG A 144 8.89 9.56 21.95
CA ARG A 144 9.80 9.02 22.97
C ARG A 144 9.78 9.83 24.26
N ASP A 145 9.32 11.08 24.19
CA ASP A 145 9.19 11.98 25.34
C ASP A 145 7.93 11.69 26.17
N LEU A 146 7.09 10.76 25.72
CA LEU A 146 5.84 10.39 26.39
C LEU A 146 6.08 9.35 27.47
N GLU A 147 5.48 9.59 28.65
CA GLU A 147 5.49 8.62 29.74
C GLU A 147 4.55 7.43 29.46
N GLU A 148 3.43 7.66 28.76
CA GLU A 148 2.43 6.63 28.43
C GLU A 148 2.01 6.71 26.95
N PHE A 149 1.81 5.54 26.33
CA PHE A 149 1.33 5.40 24.95
C PHE A 149 0.38 4.18 24.83
N PRO A 150 -0.71 4.26 24.03
CA PRO A 150 -1.21 5.43 23.30
C PRO A 150 -2.00 6.41 24.21
N ASP A 151 -1.89 7.70 23.92
CA ASP A 151 -2.68 8.78 24.54
C ASP A 151 -4.03 8.95 23.81
N PRO A 152 -5.12 9.37 24.49
CA PRO A 152 -6.44 9.61 23.86
C PRO A 152 -6.45 10.60 22.68
N SER A 153 -5.43 11.46 22.56
CA SER A 153 -5.26 12.39 21.44
C SER A 153 -4.77 11.74 20.15
N PHE A 154 -4.31 10.48 20.20
CA PHE A 154 -3.80 9.80 19.01
C PHE A 154 -4.92 9.24 18.15
N VAL A 155 -4.71 9.33 16.85
CA VAL A 155 -5.64 8.83 15.84
C VAL A 155 -5.09 7.50 15.33
N ASP A 156 -5.67 6.39 15.77
CA ASP A 156 -5.37 5.05 15.26
C ASP A 156 -5.89 4.92 13.83
N LEU A 157 -5.00 4.66 12.88
CA LEU A 157 -5.33 4.42 11.48
C LEU A 157 -5.53 2.94 11.17
N GLY A 158 -5.28 2.07 12.15
CA GLY A 158 -5.42 0.63 12.10
C GLY A 158 -4.09 -0.11 11.96
N ALA A 159 -4.21 -1.42 11.80
CA ALA A 159 -3.07 -2.32 11.68
C ALA A 159 -2.20 -1.99 10.47
N LEU A 160 -0.89 -2.22 10.63
CA LEU A 160 0.07 -2.17 9.54
C LEU A 160 -0.33 -3.21 8.49
N GLN A 161 -0.50 -2.79 7.23
CA GLN A 161 -0.97 -3.71 6.17
C GLN A 161 0.13 -4.69 5.77
N SER A 162 1.38 -4.23 5.80
CA SER A 162 2.58 -5.00 5.48
C SER A 162 3.81 -4.37 6.15
N PRO A 163 4.77 -5.14 6.65
CA PRO A 163 6.07 -4.61 7.08
C PRO A 163 6.90 -4.05 5.91
N TYR A 164 6.46 -4.26 4.66
CA TYR A 164 7.18 -3.89 3.45
C TYR A 164 6.31 -3.07 2.49
N GLY A 165 6.91 -2.03 1.93
CA GLY A 165 6.45 -1.36 0.74
C GLY A 165 5.32 -0.36 0.94
N ALA A 166 4.83 0.12 -0.20
CA ALA A 166 3.87 1.22 -0.26
C ALA A 166 2.49 0.82 0.27
N GLN A 167 1.96 1.65 1.16
CA GLN A 167 0.69 1.44 1.85
C GLN A 167 -0.11 2.74 1.88
N ARG A 168 -1.40 2.66 2.18
CA ARG A 168 -2.26 3.84 2.33
C ARG A 168 -3.29 3.65 3.44
N TYR A 169 -3.58 4.74 4.14
CA TYR A 169 -4.51 4.78 5.25
C TYR A 169 -5.45 5.97 5.08
N GLY A 170 -6.75 5.71 5.10
CA GLY A 170 -7.74 6.77 5.21
C GLY A 170 -7.75 7.30 6.65
N ILE A 171 -7.80 8.61 6.80
CA ILE A 171 -7.83 9.23 8.13
C ILE A 171 -9.29 9.46 8.51
N PRO A 172 -9.73 9.02 9.71
CA PRO A 172 -11.08 9.30 10.17
C PRO A 172 -11.31 10.82 10.29
N VAL A 173 -12.57 11.23 10.45
CA VAL A 173 -12.88 12.65 10.62
C VAL A 173 -12.26 13.14 11.93
N VAL A 174 -11.34 14.09 11.82
CA VAL A 174 -10.63 14.71 12.95
C VAL A 174 -10.89 16.22 12.96
N THR A 175 -10.83 16.83 14.13
CA THR A 175 -11.09 18.27 14.31
C THR A 175 -10.09 19.14 13.55
N ASN A 176 -8.80 18.78 13.59
CA ASN A 176 -7.74 19.52 12.91
C ASN A 176 -6.65 18.58 12.40
N ILE A 177 -6.75 18.16 11.13
CA ILE A 177 -5.73 17.34 10.49
C ILE A 177 -4.38 18.06 10.39
N ASP A 178 -4.42 19.39 10.28
CA ASP A 178 -3.23 20.22 10.24
C ASP A 178 -2.57 20.35 11.62
N ALA A 179 -3.08 19.75 12.69
CA ALA A 179 -2.33 19.64 13.95
C ALA A 179 -1.51 18.34 14.02
N LEU A 180 -1.89 17.31 13.25
CA LEU A 180 -1.20 16.03 13.22
C LEU A 180 0.15 16.20 12.50
N ARG A 181 1.23 15.98 13.25
CA ARG A 181 2.61 16.25 12.82
C ARG A 181 3.51 15.05 12.92
N THR A 182 3.03 13.92 13.42
CA THR A 182 3.86 12.73 13.56
C THR A 182 3.07 11.49 13.21
N VAL A 183 3.67 10.64 12.37
CA VAL A 183 3.24 9.26 12.13
C VAL A 183 4.00 8.38 13.11
N ILE A 184 3.31 7.48 13.80
CA ILE A 184 3.90 6.61 14.82
C ILE A 184 3.60 5.17 14.45
N LEU A 185 4.63 4.32 14.48
CA LEU A 185 4.49 2.87 14.36
C LEU A 185 4.64 2.24 15.75
N TRP A 186 3.57 1.65 16.23
CA TRP A 186 3.47 1.12 17.58
C TRP A 186 2.94 -0.31 17.60
N ASP A 187 3.53 -1.15 18.44
CA ASP A 187 3.01 -2.49 18.70
C ASP A 187 2.06 -2.48 19.89
N ASN A 188 0.77 -2.74 19.62
CA ASN A 188 -0.28 -2.74 20.62
C ASN A 188 -0.17 -3.88 21.63
N GLN A 189 0.42 -5.01 21.25
CA GLN A 189 0.56 -6.19 22.10
C GLN A 189 1.79 -6.08 23.00
N LEU A 190 2.92 -5.66 22.44
CA LEU A 190 4.20 -5.52 23.15
C LEU A 190 4.33 -4.18 23.87
N LYS A 191 3.41 -3.25 23.62
CA LYS A 191 3.42 -1.88 24.16
C LYS A 191 4.76 -1.19 23.89
N ARG A 192 5.17 -1.16 22.61
CA ARG A 192 6.49 -0.70 22.20
C ARG A 192 6.46 0.15 20.94
N LEU A 193 7.24 1.23 20.96
CA LEU A 193 7.50 2.08 19.81
C LEU A 193 8.50 1.39 18.88
N TYR A 194 8.13 1.23 17.62
CA TYR A 194 9.04 0.74 16.58
C TYR A 194 9.75 1.92 15.92
N GLY A 195 9.02 2.98 15.59
CA GLY A 195 9.59 4.16 14.98
C GLY A 195 8.53 5.23 14.72
N PHE A 196 8.97 6.37 14.22
CA PHE A 196 8.08 7.49 13.91
C PHE A 196 8.63 8.35 12.79
N ALA A 197 7.75 9.11 12.13
CA ALA A 197 8.11 10.07 11.09
C ALA A 197 7.47 11.42 11.42
N GLN A 198 8.31 12.44 11.62
CA GLN A 198 7.86 13.81 11.76
C GLN A 198 7.49 14.38 10.40
N LEU A 199 6.28 14.91 10.30
CA LEU A 199 5.66 15.44 9.09
C LEU A 199 5.85 16.95 9.02
N SER A 200 6.38 17.40 7.89
CA SER A 200 6.63 18.82 7.60
C SER A 200 6.37 19.13 6.13
N LYS A 201 6.23 20.42 5.80
CA LYS A 201 6.08 20.87 4.40
C LYS A 201 7.42 20.87 3.68
#